data_AF-A0A7S2JJI6-F1
#
_entry.id   AF-A0A7S2JJI6-F1
#
_cell.length_a   1.000
_cell.length_b   1.000
_cell.length_c   1.000
_cell.angle_alpha   90.00
_cell.angle_beta   90.00
_cell.angle_gamma   90.00
#
_symmetry.space_group_name_H-M   'P 1'
#
loop_
_entity.id
_entity.type
_entity.pdbx_description
1 polymer ?
#
loop_
_entity_poly.entity_id
_entity_poly.type
_entity_poly.pdbx_seq_one_letter_code
_entity_poly.pdbx_strand_id
1 'polypeptide(L)'
;TMLMVNLKVLKVGKMVMMMLYVMHLLGCFWFYITLSATGPTWISEYDDGSGLDGPVERQYLYSIYWALTTLTTVGYGDITPANNVERLYAIVSLLVGALVFGYILSEVGSMIANLSVRAGMIDARLDQVQEVIKHTGIPPALAARVRSYTSFYYTKQSVFDVDETLSHLTPSLDREVKAVFVERTAESIPILRAYNTEFKLQLIGKLRPTMLEAKEILIQKGEAHTSDVLHFLRKGEVSAAAADGWELFHLVDQGRTIGEHVLL
;
A
#
# COMPACT_ATOMS: atom_id res chain seq x y z
N THR A 1 6.74 -11.87 -23.94
CA THR A 1 5.61 -11.67 -23.00
C THR A 1 5.84 -12.56 -21.79
N MET A 2 6.70 -12.12 -20.86
CA MET A 2 6.87 -12.79 -19.57
C MET A 2 5.55 -12.62 -18.81
N LEU A 3 4.91 -13.74 -18.47
CA LEU A 3 3.70 -13.77 -17.66
C LEU A 3 3.96 -13.00 -16.37
N MET A 4 3.41 -11.79 -16.26
CA MET A 4 3.36 -11.04 -15.01
C MET A 4 2.35 -11.72 -14.09
N VAL A 5 2.71 -12.88 -13.55
CA VAL A 5 1.88 -13.55 -12.57
C VAL A 5 1.90 -12.71 -11.31
N ASN A 6 0.74 -12.21 -10.92
CA ASN A 6 0.61 -11.41 -9.71
C ASN A 6 0.90 -12.31 -8.49
N LEU A 7 2.07 -12.10 -7.87
CA LEU A 7 2.52 -12.84 -6.69
C LEU A 7 1.48 -12.84 -5.55
N LYS A 8 0.68 -11.77 -5.43
CA LYS A 8 -0.40 -11.68 -4.44
C LYS A 8 -1.53 -12.67 -4.75
N VAL A 9 -1.89 -12.81 -6.03
CA VAL A 9 -2.90 -13.79 -6.47
C VAL A 9 -2.42 -15.21 -6.22
N LEU A 10 -1.14 -15.51 -6.46
CA LEU A 10 -0.56 -16.81 -6.12
C LEU A 10 -0.60 -17.10 -4.63
N LYS A 11 -0.28 -16.12 -3.78
CA LYS A 11 -0.36 -16.26 -2.33
C LYS A 11 -1.79 -16.55 -1.85
N VAL A 12 -2.77 -15.79 -2.33
CA VAL A 12 -4.19 -16.02 -2.01
C VAL A 12 -4.63 -17.40 -2.50
N GLY A 13 -4.29 -17.77 -3.74
CA GLY A 13 -4.58 -19.10 -4.27
C GLY A 13 -3.98 -20.22 -3.42
N LYS A 14 -2.73 -20.08 -2.99
CA LYS A 14 -2.07 -21.05 -2.08
C LYS A 14 -2.81 -21.18 -0.75
N MET A 15 -3.25 -20.08 -0.14
CA MET A 15 -4.00 -20.10 1.12
C MET A 15 -5.35 -20.81 0.96
N VAL A 16 -6.09 -20.51 -0.10
CA VAL A 16 -7.37 -21.16 -0.40
C VAL A 16 -7.18 -22.65 -0.63
N MET A 17 -6.19 -23.05 -1.42
CA MET A 17 -5.90 -24.47 -1.67
C MET A 17 -5.50 -25.21 -0.40
N MET A 18 -4.70 -24.59 0.47
CA MET A 18 -4.34 -25.16 1.77
C MET A 18 -5.58 -25.36 2.66
N MET A 19 -6.47 -24.36 2.72
CA MET A 19 -7.72 -24.44 3.49
C MET A 19 -8.62 -25.57 2.97
N LEU A 20 -8.81 -25.67 1.65
CA LEU A 20 -9.61 -26.73 1.03
C LEU A 20 -9.02 -28.12 1.30
N TYR A 21 -7.70 -28.25 1.25
CA TYR A 21 -7.00 -29.51 1.52
C TYR A 21 -7.17 -29.95 2.99
N VAL A 22 -6.95 -29.05 3.95
CA VAL A 22 -7.12 -29.36 5.38
C VAL A 22 -8.59 -29.69 5.68
N MET A 23 -9.53 -28.91 5.14
CA MET A 23 -10.97 -29.16 5.27
C MET A 23 -11.35 -30.55 4.74
N HIS A 24 -10.84 -30.95 3.57
CA HIS A 24 -11.07 -32.27 3.00
C HIS A 24 -10.54 -33.39 3.91
N LEU A 25 -9.30 -33.27 4.38
CA LEU A 25 -8.71 -34.27 5.29
C LEU A 25 -9.50 -34.39 6.60
N LEU A 26 -9.83 -33.25 7.23
CA LEU A 26 -10.56 -33.25 8.50
C LEU A 26 -11.98 -33.80 8.33
N GLY A 27 -12.66 -33.46 7.23
CA GLY A 27 -14.00 -33.97 6.93
C GLY A 27 -13.99 -35.47 6.61
N CYS A 28 -13.11 -35.92 5.73
CA CYS A 28 -13.04 -37.35 5.38
C CYS A 28 -12.65 -38.21 6.59
N PHE A 29 -11.76 -37.74 7.46
CA PHE A 29 -11.42 -38.48 8.67
C PHE A 29 -12.55 -38.43 9.71
N TRP A 30 -13.30 -37.33 9.80
CA TRP A 30 -14.51 -37.22 10.62
C TRP A 30 -15.58 -38.25 10.24
N PHE A 31 -15.74 -38.51 8.93
CA PHE A 31 -16.59 -39.60 8.47
C PHE A 31 -15.95 -40.96 8.72
N TYR A 32 -14.66 -41.13 8.44
CA TYR A 32 -13.96 -42.42 8.61
C TYR A 32 -14.10 -43.00 10.03
N ILE A 33 -14.03 -42.17 11.07
CA ILE A 33 -14.15 -42.64 12.45
C ILE A 33 -15.54 -43.20 12.77
N THR A 34 -16.61 -42.81 12.06
CA THR A 34 -17.95 -43.38 12.25
C THR A 34 -18.01 -44.84 11.80
N LEU A 35 -17.27 -45.21 10.76
CA LEU A 35 -17.20 -46.58 10.24
C LEU A 35 -16.58 -47.55 11.25
N SER A 36 -15.80 -47.04 12.20
CA SER A 36 -15.18 -47.83 13.27
C SER A 36 -16.00 -47.88 14.56
N ALA A 37 -17.11 -47.14 14.64
CA ALA A 37 -17.93 -47.03 15.83
C ALA A 37 -19.03 -48.10 15.88
N THR A 38 -19.30 -48.62 17.08
CA THR A 38 -20.34 -49.65 17.32
C THR A 38 -21.59 -49.10 18.00
N GLY A 39 -21.71 -47.77 18.14
CA GLY A 39 -22.79 -47.08 18.85
C GLY A 39 -23.16 -45.76 18.20
N PRO A 40 -23.91 -44.87 18.88
CA PRO A 40 -24.28 -43.56 18.33
C PRO A 40 -23.06 -42.75 17.88
N THR A 41 -23.19 -42.16 16.71
CA THR A 41 -22.20 -41.29 16.05
C THR A 41 -22.83 -39.95 15.71
N TRP A 42 -21.99 -38.96 15.42
CA TRP A 42 -22.45 -37.63 15.00
C TRP A 42 -23.45 -37.69 13.83
N ILE A 43 -23.25 -38.60 12.87
CA ILE A 43 -24.08 -38.68 11.66
C ILE A 43 -25.40 -39.43 11.91
N SER A 44 -25.45 -40.31 12.92
CA SER A 44 -26.69 -40.96 13.33
C SER A 44 -27.59 -40.04 14.17
N GLU A 45 -27.02 -39.06 14.84
CA GLU A 45 -27.77 -38.07 15.64
C GLU A 45 -28.15 -36.83 14.83
N TYR A 46 -27.44 -36.56 13.73
CA TYR A 46 -27.72 -35.42 12.85
C TYR A 46 -28.74 -35.78 11.77
N ASP A 47 -29.65 -34.83 11.48
CA ASP A 47 -30.64 -34.93 10.40
C ASP A 47 -31.42 -36.27 10.44
N ASP A 48 -31.90 -36.63 11.62
CA ASP A 48 -32.63 -37.87 11.92
C ASP A 48 -31.89 -39.16 11.49
N GLY A 49 -30.55 -39.11 11.42
CA GLY A 49 -29.70 -40.22 10.99
C GLY A 49 -29.69 -40.47 9.48
N SER A 50 -30.32 -39.60 8.68
CA SER A 50 -30.49 -39.77 7.24
C SER A 50 -29.16 -39.79 6.46
N GLY A 51 -28.09 -39.30 7.08
CA GLY A 51 -26.76 -39.28 6.50
C GLY A 51 -26.09 -40.66 6.43
N LEU A 52 -26.37 -41.58 7.36
CA LEU A 52 -25.65 -42.85 7.45
C LEU A 52 -25.97 -43.78 6.28
N ASP A 53 -27.27 -43.96 5.98
CA ASP A 53 -27.75 -44.74 4.83
C ASP A 53 -27.97 -43.90 3.57
N GLY A 54 -27.58 -42.62 3.63
CA GLY A 54 -27.72 -41.67 2.53
C GLY A 54 -26.65 -41.83 1.43
N PRO A 55 -26.82 -41.12 0.31
CA PRO A 55 -25.84 -41.12 -0.78
C PRO A 55 -24.50 -40.50 -0.32
N VAL A 56 -23.39 -40.93 -0.93
CA VAL A 56 -22.02 -40.50 -0.57
C VAL A 56 -21.85 -38.99 -0.66
N GLU A 57 -22.53 -38.35 -1.60
CA GLU A 57 -22.53 -36.89 -1.76
C GLU A 57 -23.07 -36.19 -0.50
N ARG A 58 -24.14 -36.72 0.11
CA ARG A 58 -24.71 -36.17 1.35
C ARG A 58 -23.75 -36.36 2.51
N GLN A 59 -23.19 -37.56 2.66
CA GLN A 59 -22.19 -37.89 3.69
C GLN A 59 -20.99 -36.96 3.61
N TYR A 60 -20.47 -36.74 2.39
CA TYR A 60 -19.36 -35.85 2.14
C TYR A 60 -19.70 -34.39 2.47
N LEU A 61 -20.86 -33.89 2.03
CA LEU A 61 -21.30 -32.52 2.31
C LEU A 61 -21.45 -32.27 3.82
N TYR A 62 -22.06 -33.18 4.57
CA TYR A 62 -22.18 -33.05 6.04
C TYR A 62 -20.81 -33.03 6.73
N SER A 63 -19.91 -33.92 6.28
CA SER A 63 -18.56 -34.03 6.84
C SER A 63 -17.71 -32.78 6.56
N ILE A 64 -17.78 -32.25 5.34
CA ILE A 64 -17.07 -31.03 4.93
C ILE A 64 -17.68 -29.81 5.60
N TYR A 65 -19.00 -29.75 5.77
CA TYR A 65 -19.67 -28.69 6.50
C TYR A 65 -19.22 -28.63 7.96
N TRP A 66 -19.16 -29.76 8.66
CA TRP A 66 -18.61 -29.84 10.01
C TRP A 66 -17.12 -29.40 10.05
N ALA A 67 -16.31 -29.88 9.10
CA ALA A 67 -14.90 -29.52 9.02
C ALA A 67 -14.71 -28.02 8.75
N LEU A 68 -15.51 -27.43 7.86
CA LEU A 68 -15.45 -26.01 7.52
C LEU A 68 -15.83 -25.14 8.71
N THR A 69 -16.94 -25.42 9.37
CA THR A 69 -17.43 -24.65 10.53
C THR A 69 -16.48 -24.76 11.72
N THR A 70 -15.81 -25.90 11.88
CA THR A 70 -14.74 -26.11 12.88
C THR A 70 -13.47 -25.35 12.51
N LEU A 71 -12.98 -25.49 11.27
CA LEU A 71 -11.77 -24.84 10.77
C LEU A 71 -11.87 -23.31 10.77
N THR A 72 -13.06 -22.78 10.47
CA THR A 72 -13.34 -21.33 10.48
C THR A 72 -13.79 -20.80 11.83
N THR A 73 -13.83 -21.65 12.86
CA THR A 73 -14.23 -21.30 14.23
C THR A 73 -15.67 -20.76 14.36
N VAL A 74 -16.52 -21.01 13.35
CA VAL A 74 -17.94 -20.60 13.37
C VAL A 74 -18.74 -21.47 14.34
N GLY A 75 -18.60 -22.79 14.24
CA GLY A 75 -19.16 -23.77 15.17
C GLY A 75 -20.64 -23.56 15.52
N TYR A 76 -21.55 -23.74 14.56
CA TYR A 76 -23.00 -23.58 14.80
C TYR A 76 -23.55 -24.50 15.91
N GLY A 77 -22.90 -25.64 16.17
CA GLY A 77 -23.28 -26.58 17.23
C GLY A 77 -24.42 -27.53 16.87
N ASP A 78 -24.76 -27.61 15.59
CA ASP A 78 -25.78 -28.52 15.03
C ASP A 78 -25.24 -29.94 14.79
N ILE A 79 -23.97 -30.08 14.39
CA ILE A 79 -23.26 -31.37 14.35
C ILE A 79 -22.31 -31.44 15.54
N THR A 80 -22.53 -32.41 16.43
CA THR A 80 -21.72 -32.59 17.66
C THR A 80 -21.26 -34.03 17.82
N PRO A 81 -20.13 -34.27 18.53
CA PRO A 81 -19.64 -35.63 18.79
C PRO A 81 -20.55 -36.38 19.77
N ALA A 82 -21.01 -37.56 19.37
CA ALA A 82 -21.88 -38.42 20.16
C ALA A 82 -21.09 -39.30 21.16
N ASN A 83 -19.88 -39.71 20.78
CA ASN A 83 -19.05 -40.64 21.57
C ASN A 83 -17.64 -40.08 21.89
N ASN A 84 -16.90 -40.77 22.77
CA ASN A 84 -15.61 -40.28 23.27
C ASN A 84 -14.50 -40.27 22.20
N VAL A 85 -14.56 -41.16 21.21
CA VAL A 85 -13.59 -41.18 20.10
C VAL A 85 -13.80 -39.94 19.22
N GLU A 86 -15.05 -39.64 18.88
CA GLU A 86 -15.43 -38.42 18.18
C GLU A 86 -15.07 -37.15 18.97
N ARG A 87 -15.28 -37.14 20.29
CA ARG A 87 -14.87 -36.00 21.16
C ARG A 87 -13.37 -35.77 21.10
N LEU A 88 -12.56 -36.82 21.20
CA LEU A 88 -11.10 -36.71 21.13
C LEU A 88 -10.66 -36.17 19.77
N TYR A 89 -11.25 -36.68 18.69
CA TYR A 89 -10.96 -36.19 17.35
C TYR A 89 -11.39 -34.73 17.14
N ALA A 90 -12.55 -34.34 17.66
CA ALA A 90 -13.03 -32.96 17.60
C ALA A 90 -12.08 -32.01 18.34
N ILE A 91 -11.56 -32.39 19.51
CA ILE A 91 -10.55 -31.60 20.25
C ILE A 91 -9.30 -31.39 19.39
N VAL A 92 -8.77 -32.44 18.77
CA VAL A 92 -7.59 -32.33 17.90
C VAL A 92 -7.89 -31.47 16.68
N SER A 93 -9.05 -31.65 16.05
CA SER A 93 -9.49 -30.88 14.88
C SER A 93 -9.66 -29.40 15.19
N LEU A 94 -10.17 -29.05 16.38
CA LEU A 94 -10.27 -27.67 16.85
C LEU A 94 -8.89 -27.03 17.02
N LEU A 95 -7.91 -27.75 17.58
CA LEU A 95 -6.53 -27.25 17.71
C LEU A 95 -5.88 -27.02 16.35
N VAL A 96 -6.01 -27.98 15.43
CA VAL A 96 -5.52 -27.83 14.04
C VAL A 96 -6.23 -26.66 13.36
N GLY A 97 -7.55 -26.56 13.53
CA GLY A 97 -8.37 -25.49 12.97
C GLY A 97 -7.92 -24.11 13.42
N ALA A 98 -7.72 -23.93 14.72
CA ALA A 98 -7.25 -22.68 15.30
C ALA A 98 -5.86 -22.25 14.76
N LEU A 99 -4.93 -23.20 14.62
CA LEU A 99 -3.59 -22.93 14.07
C LEU A 99 -3.66 -22.51 12.59
N VAL A 100 -4.43 -23.24 11.78
CA VAL A 100 -4.57 -22.94 10.34
C VAL A 100 -5.29 -21.61 10.13
N PHE A 101 -6.36 -21.35 10.87
CA PHE A 101 -7.09 -20.08 10.80
C PHE A 101 -6.19 -18.90 11.22
N GLY A 102 -5.44 -19.03 12.32
CA GLY A 102 -4.48 -18.03 12.76
C GLY A 102 -3.38 -17.75 11.72
N TYR A 103 -2.85 -18.78 11.07
CA TYR A 103 -1.89 -18.63 9.98
C TYR A 103 -2.48 -17.86 8.78
N ILE A 104 -3.69 -18.22 8.35
CA ILE A 104 -4.36 -17.53 7.24
C ILE A 104 -4.58 -16.05 7.58
N LEU A 105 -5.06 -15.75 8.79
CA LEU A 105 -5.28 -14.38 9.24
C LEU A 105 -3.97 -13.57 9.28
N SER A 106 -2.87 -14.19 9.72
CA SER A 106 -1.55 -13.57 9.73
C SER A 106 -1.05 -13.23 8.32
N GLU A 107 -1.18 -14.15 7.37
CA GLU A 107 -0.71 -13.94 6.01
C GLU A 107 -1.57 -12.89 5.28
N VAL A 108 -2.89 -12.86 5.51
CA VAL A 108 -3.79 -11.79 5.04
C VAL A 108 -3.38 -10.44 5.63
N GLY A 109 -3.13 -10.38 6.95
CA GLY A 109 -2.66 -9.17 7.62
C GLY A 109 -1.35 -8.64 7.03
N SER A 110 -0.38 -9.52 6.80
CA SER A 110 0.89 -9.18 6.14
C SER A 110 0.67 -8.67 4.70
N MET A 111 -0.25 -9.27 3.95
CA MET A 111 -0.57 -8.81 2.60
C MET A 111 -1.18 -7.40 2.59
N ILE A 112 -2.07 -7.10 3.54
CA ILE A 112 -2.66 -5.76 3.69
C ILE A 112 -1.58 -4.73 4.06
N ALA A 113 -0.71 -5.04 5.02
CA ALA A 113 0.39 -4.16 5.40
C ALA A 113 1.33 -3.88 4.21
N ASN A 114 1.60 -4.89 3.38
CA ASN A 114 2.43 -4.76 2.20
C ASN A 114 1.77 -3.94 1.06
N LEU A 115 0.43 -3.84 1.03
CA LEU A 115 -0.28 -3.01 0.06
C LEU A 115 -0.19 -1.52 0.40
N SER A 116 -0.13 -1.19 1.69
CA SER A 116 -0.15 0.18 2.19
C SER A 116 1.23 0.74 2.53
N VAL A 117 2.34 0.05 2.25
CA VAL A 117 3.70 0.50 2.64
C VAL A 117 3.96 1.96 2.24
N ARG A 118 3.65 2.36 1.01
CA ARG A 118 3.81 3.76 0.57
C ARG A 118 2.95 4.72 1.40
N ALA A 119 1.67 4.41 1.59
CA ALA A 119 0.77 5.25 2.36
C ALA A 119 1.21 5.34 3.83
N GLY A 120 1.56 4.22 4.46
CA GLY A 120 2.05 4.17 5.83
C GLY A 120 3.36 4.92 6.03
N MET A 121 4.27 4.94 5.05
CA MET A 121 5.47 5.79 5.14
C MET A 121 5.14 7.27 5.01
N ILE A 122 4.18 7.66 4.17
CA ILE A 122 3.72 9.05 4.09
C ILE A 122 3.08 9.47 5.41
N ASP A 123 2.21 8.64 5.97
CA ASP A 123 1.57 8.87 7.27
C ASP A 123 2.63 9.03 8.38
N ALA A 124 3.63 8.16 8.42
CA ALA A 124 4.74 8.27 9.38
C ALA A 124 5.53 9.58 9.22
N ARG A 125 5.73 10.08 7.99
CA ARG A 125 6.36 11.39 7.75
C ARG A 125 5.46 12.54 8.20
N LEU A 126 4.16 12.45 7.98
CA LEU A 126 3.19 13.44 8.46
C LEU A 126 3.13 13.47 9.99
N ASP A 127 3.25 12.33 10.65
CA ASP A 127 3.33 12.22 12.11
C ASP A 127 4.59 12.89 12.66
N GLN A 128 5.74 12.70 12.01
CA GLN A 128 6.99 13.41 12.37
C GLN A 128 6.83 14.93 12.26
N VAL A 129 6.25 15.41 11.16
CA VAL A 129 5.95 16.85 10.98
C VAL A 129 4.98 17.34 12.04
N GLN A 130 3.99 16.51 12.39
CA GLN A 130 3.03 16.84 13.42
C GLN A 130 3.66 17.01 14.80
N GLU A 131 4.63 16.18 15.13
CA GLU A 131 5.36 16.28 16.39
C GLU A 131 6.18 17.57 16.45
N VAL A 132 6.86 17.93 15.35
CA VAL A 132 7.57 19.21 15.25
C VAL A 132 6.63 20.40 15.45
N ILE A 133 5.46 20.39 14.80
CA ILE A 133 4.44 21.44 14.93
C ILE A 133 4.02 21.63 16.39
N LYS A 134 3.76 20.51 17.09
CA LYS A 134 3.37 20.54 18.51
C LYS A 134 4.49 21.12 19.38
N HIS A 135 5.72 20.65 19.19
CA HIS A 135 6.86 21.04 20.02
C HIS A 135 7.27 22.51 19.81
N THR A 136 7.09 23.05 18.60
CA THR A 136 7.50 24.43 18.27
C THR A 136 6.41 25.49 18.50
N GLY A 137 5.16 25.08 18.81
CA GLY A 137 4.07 26.02 19.06
C GLY A 137 3.59 26.75 17.79
N ILE A 138 3.70 26.11 16.63
CA ILE A 138 3.29 26.72 15.35
C ILE A 138 1.78 27.06 15.37
N PRO A 139 1.38 28.29 14.98
CA PRO A 139 -0.03 28.68 14.94
C PRO A 139 -0.89 27.76 14.06
N PRO A 140 -2.17 27.52 14.40
CA PRO A 140 -3.02 26.55 13.70
C PRO A 140 -3.13 26.75 12.18
N ALA A 141 -3.17 28.01 11.73
CA ALA A 141 -3.23 28.33 10.30
C ALA A 141 -1.96 27.91 9.55
N LEU A 142 -0.78 28.14 10.14
CA LEU A 142 0.50 27.73 9.56
C LEU A 142 0.68 26.21 9.64
N ALA A 143 0.25 25.58 10.74
CA ALA A 143 0.27 24.13 10.90
C ALA A 143 -0.55 23.41 9.81
N ALA A 144 -1.75 23.93 9.49
CA ALA A 144 -2.58 23.39 8.42
C ALA A 144 -1.90 23.48 7.06
N ARG A 145 -1.28 24.63 6.74
CA ARG A 145 -0.51 24.85 5.50
C ARG A 145 0.69 23.91 5.41
N VAL A 146 1.47 23.76 6.48
CA VAL A 146 2.63 22.85 6.53
C VAL A 146 2.21 21.39 6.27
N ARG A 147 1.12 20.92 6.89
CA ARG A 147 0.59 19.56 6.64
C ARG A 147 0.13 19.38 5.20
N SER A 148 -0.62 20.35 4.67
CA SER A 148 -1.11 20.33 3.29
C SER A 148 0.04 20.26 2.28
N TYR A 149 1.04 21.12 2.46
CA TYR A 149 2.25 21.11 1.64
C TYR A 149 3.03 19.79 1.74
N THR A 150 3.19 19.25 2.95
CA THR A 150 3.91 17.98 3.16
C THR A 150 3.20 16.81 2.47
N SER A 151 1.86 16.73 2.56
CA SER A 151 1.07 15.71 1.87
C SER A 151 1.18 15.84 0.34
N PHE A 152 1.10 17.07 -0.18
CA PHE A 152 1.32 17.35 -1.59
C PHE A 152 2.73 16.95 -2.05
N TYR A 153 3.75 17.27 -1.26
CA TYR A 153 5.15 16.98 -1.56
C TYR A 153 5.36 15.49 -1.84
N TYR A 154 4.87 14.60 -0.96
CA TYR A 154 4.98 13.14 -1.15
C TYR A 154 4.00 12.53 -2.17
N THR A 155 3.04 13.32 -2.66
CA THR A 155 2.25 12.95 -3.84
C THR A 155 3.06 13.12 -5.12
N LYS A 156 3.99 14.09 -5.16
CA LYS A 156 4.81 14.42 -6.34
C LYS A 156 6.22 13.83 -6.29
N GLN A 157 6.80 13.68 -5.11
CA GLN A 157 8.08 13.04 -4.92
C GLN A 157 7.93 11.63 -4.33
N SER A 158 8.92 10.80 -4.63
CA SER A 158 9.09 9.51 -3.95
C SER A 158 9.39 9.75 -2.47
N VAL A 159 8.84 8.92 -1.59
CA VAL A 159 9.24 8.88 -0.18
C VAL A 159 10.63 8.26 -0.02
N PHE A 160 11.05 7.46 -1.01
CA PHE A 160 12.35 6.84 -1.06
C PHE A 160 13.38 7.79 -1.66
N ASP A 161 14.54 7.87 -1.02
CA ASP A 161 15.73 8.52 -1.56
C ASP A 161 16.22 7.71 -2.77
N VAL A 162 16.26 8.36 -3.94
CA VAL A 162 16.61 7.70 -5.20
C VAL A 162 18.07 7.27 -5.22
N ASP A 163 18.97 8.08 -4.66
CA ASP A 163 20.40 7.77 -4.66
C ASP A 163 20.69 6.62 -3.67
N GLU A 164 20.05 6.62 -2.50
CA GLU A 164 20.13 5.50 -1.55
C GLU A 164 19.56 4.22 -2.17
N THR A 165 18.36 4.30 -2.75
CA THR A 165 17.65 3.14 -3.31
C THR A 165 18.43 2.50 -4.47
N LEU A 166 19.11 3.31 -5.28
CA LEU A 166 19.84 2.84 -6.46
C LEU A 166 21.35 2.65 -6.23
N SER A 167 21.82 2.81 -5.00
CA SER A 167 23.25 2.71 -4.63
C SER A 167 23.92 1.36 -4.96
N HIS A 168 23.13 0.30 -5.10
CA HIS A 168 23.58 -1.04 -5.44
C HIS A 168 23.72 -1.30 -6.96
N LEU A 169 23.30 -0.35 -7.80
CA LEU A 169 23.43 -0.47 -9.25
C LEU A 169 24.88 -0.33 -9.70
N THR A 170 25.21 -1.00 -10.81
CA THR A 170 26.51 -0.78 -11.48
C THR A 170 26.56 0.64 -12.08
N PRO A 171 27.75 1.24 -12.23
CA PRO A 171 27.87 2.61 -12.76
C PRO A 171 27.25 2.81 -14.14
N SER A 172 27.25 1.79 -15.00
CA SER A 172 26.60 1.85 -16.32
C SER A 172 25.08 1.88 -16.20
N LEU A 173 24.50 1.01 -15.36
CA LEU A 173 23.06 0.92 -15.19
C LEU A 173 22.49 2.13 -14.45
N ASP A 174 23.20 2.67 -13.46
CA ASP A 174 22.83 3.94 -12.80
C ASP A 174 22.77 5.09 -13.80
N ARG A 175 23.74 5.21 -14.70
CA ARG A 175 23.73 6.23 -15.77
C ARG A 175 22.54 6.06 -16.71
N GLU A 176 22.24 4.84 -17.14
CA GLU A 176 21.09 4.57 -18.01
C GLU A 176 19.76 4.95 -17.33
N VAL A 177 19.58 4.55 -16.07
CA VAL A 177 18.38 4.89 -15.28
C VAL A 177 18.26 6.40 -15.08
N LYS A 178 19.35 7.07 -14.71
CA LYS A 178 19.38 8.53 -14.54
C LYS A 178 19.13 9.27 -15.86
N ALA A 179 19.60 8.75 -17.00
CA ALA A 179 19.30 9.33 -18.32
C ALA A 179 17.80 9.34 -18.63
N VAL A 180 17.06 8.28 -18.27
CA VAL A 180 15.59 8.24 -18.41
C VAL A 180 14.90 9.29 -17.55
N PHE A 181 15.36 9.47 -16.29
CA PHE A 181 14.85 10.54 -15.42
C PHE A 181 15.14 11.93 -15.99
N VAL A 182 16.30 12.10 -16.63
CA VAL A 182 16.72 13.34 -17.27
C VAL A 182 15.82 13.72 -18.43
N GLU A 183 15.58 12.80 -19.36
CA GLU A 183 14.75 13.05 -20.54
C GLU A 183 13.34 13.43 -20.13
N ARG A 184 12.73 12.66 -19.21
CA ARG A 184 11.37 12.93 -18.73
C ARG A 184 11.24 14.28 -18.01
N THR A 185 12.27 14.68 -17.26
CA THR A 185 12.28 15.98 -16.59
C THR A 185 12.48 17.12 -17.60
N ALA A 186 13.38 16.94 -18.57
CA ALA A 186 13.63 17.92 -19.63
C ALA A 186 12.45 18.13 -20.59
N GLU A 187 11.58 17.12 -20.76
CA GLU A 187 10.30 17.31 -21.45
C GLU A 187 9.39 18.30 -20.71
N SER A 188 9.39 18.23 -19.37
CA SER A 188 8.54 19.06 -18.51
C SER A 188 9.08 20.47 -18.25
N ILE A 189 10.37 20.70 -18.49
CA ILE A 189 11.04 21.99 -18.32
C ILE A 189 11.76 22.35 -19.64
N PRO A 190 11.10 23.09 -20.55
CA PRO A 190 11.57 23.29 -21.93
C PRO A 190 12.99 23.86 -22.04
N ILE A 191 13.38 24.77 -21.14
CA ILE A 191 14.72 25.38 -21.14
C ILE A 191 15.84 24.36 -20.92
N LEU A 192 15.56 23.22 -20.26
CA LEU A 192 16.55 22.17 -20.05
C LEU A 192 16.87 21.38 -21.32
N ARG A 193 16.07 21.49 -22.39
CA ARG A 193 16.35 20.82 -23.65
C ARG A 193 17.65 21.32 -24.30
N ALA A 194 17.99 22.59 -24.11
CA ALA A 194 19.15 23.24 -24.70
C ALA A 194 20.50 22.82 -24.07
N TYR A 195 20.48 22.24 -22.87
CA TYR A 195 21.70 21.89 -22.14
C TYR A 195 22.15 20.45 -22.44
N ASN A 196 23.40 20.12 -22.11
CA ASN A 196 23.92 18.76 -22.23
C ASN A 196 23.39 17.84 -21.11
N THR A 197 23.50 16.53 -21.29
CA THR A 197 22.98 15.54 -20.32
C THR A 197 23.66 15.64 -18.96
N GLU A 198 24.96 15.93 -18.91
CA GLU A 198 25.74 16.06 -17.67
C GLU A 198 25.22 17.20 -16.78
N PHE A 199 24.96 18.37 -17.37
CA PHE A 199 24.38 19.51 -16.67
C PHE A 199 22.96 19.19 -16.16
N LYS A 200 22.14 18.52 -16.99
CA LYS A 200 20.79 18.12 -16.58
C LYS A 200 20.81 17.16 -15.39
N LEU A 201 21.74 16.20 -15.37
CA LEU A 201 21.92 15.27 -14.25
C LEU A 201 22.21 16.01 -12.95
N GLN A 202 23.13 16.98 -12.98
CA GLN A 202 23.48 17.78 -11.80
C GLN A 202 22.34 18.69 -11.34
N LEU A 203 21.56 19.22 -12.29
CA LEU A 203 20.45 20.13 -11.98
C LEU A 203 19.24 19.38 -11.41
N ILE A 204 18.90 18.21 -11.96
CA ILE A 204 17.69 17.47 -11.57
C ILE A 204 17.73 17.04 -10.11
N GLY A 205 18.89 16.62 -9.60
CA GLY A 205 19.07 16.32 -8.18
C GLY A 205 18.84 17.52 -7.25
N LYS A 206 18.91 18.74 -7.78
CA LYS A 206 18.70 19.99 -7.03
C LYS A 206 17.28 20.56 -7.18
N LEU A 207 16.46 20.03 -8.09
CA LEU A 207 15.09 20.49 -8.29
C LEU A 207 14.23 20.10 -7.09
N ARG A 208 13.59 21.11 -6.47
CA ARG A 208 12.64 20.90 -5.38
C ARG A 208 11.22 21.26 -5.84
N PRO A 209 10.23 20.36 -5.69
CA PRO A 209 8.85 20.68 -6.01
C PRO A 209 8.29 21.67 -4.98
N THR A 210 7.84 22.82 -5.46
CA THR A 210 7.21 23.86 -4.63
C THR A 210 5.76 24.03 -5.06
N MET A 211 4.86 24.11 -4.08
CA MET A 211 3.46 24.47 -4.23
C MET A 211 3.23 25.72 -3.41
N LEU A 212 2.56 26.69 -4.00
CA LEU A 212 2.14 27.91 -3.35
C LEU A 212 0.61 27.99 -3.40
N GLU A 213 0.03 28.55 -2.35
CA GLU A 213 -1.41 28.87 -2.31
C GLU A 213 -1.70 30.18 -3.06
N ALA A 214 -2.96 30.38 -3.42
CA ALA A 214 -3.37 31.62 -4.07
C ALA A 214 -3.06 32.83 -3.17
N LYS A 215 -2.46 33.87 -3.74
CA LYS A 215 -2.02 35.12 -3.08
C LYS A 215 -0.75 35.01 -2.22
N GLU A 216 -0.04 33.88 -2.25
CA GLU A 216 1.32 33.82 -1.72
C GLU A 216 2.30 34.52 -2.67
N ILE A 217 3.26 35.25 -2.09
CA ILE A 217 4.28 35.97 -2.84
C ILE A 217 5.42 34.99 -3.17
N LEU A 218 5.72 34.83 -4.46
CA LEU A 218 6.82 33.98 -4.94
C LEU A 218 8.18 34.70 -4.82
N ILE A 219 8.26 35.94 -5.27
CA ILE A 219 9.48 36.78 -5.21
C ILE A 219 9.06 38.18 -4.73
N GLN A 220 9.75 38.70 -3.72
CA GLN A 220 9.55 40.06 -3.24
C GLN A 220 10.79 40.93 -3.53
N LYS A 221 10.59 42.07 -4.19
CA LYS A 221 11.67 43.00 -4.53
C LYS A 221 12.33 43.51 -3.24
N GLY A 222 13.63 43.26 -3.08
CA GLY A 222 14.43 43.71 -1.94
C GLY A 222 14.67 42.66 -0.86
N GLU A 223 14.07 41.47 -0.95
CA GLU A 223 14.42 40.33 -0.10
C GLU A 223 15.56 39.50 -0.71
N ALA A 224 16.70 39.47 -0.05
CA ALA A 224 17.90 38.76 -0.51
C ALA A 224 17.73 37.23 -0.57
N HIS A 225 16.71 36.65 0.07
CA HIS A 225 16.50 35.19 0.11
C HIS A 225 15.58 34.66 -1.00
N THR A 226 14.76 35.51 -1.62
CA THR A 226 13.91 35.13 -2.77
C THR A 226 14.55 35.51 -4.12
N SER A 227 15.66 36.24 -4.11
CA SER A 227 16.35 36.72 -5.32
C SER A 227 17.35 35.75 -5.92
N ASP A 228 17.64 34.59 -5.31
CA ASP A 228 18.76 33.73 -5.73
C ASP A 228 18.30 32.35 -6.27
N VAL A 229 17.01 32.20 -6.58
CA VAL A 229 16.41 30.92 -6.97
C VAL A 229 15.75 31.02 -8.35
N LEU A 230 16.07 30.05 -9.21
CA LEU A 230 15.41 29.88 -10.50
C LEU A 230 14.16 29.00 -10.35
N HIS A 231 13.00 29.50 -10.74
CA HIS A 231 11.73 28.80 -10.65
C HIS A 231 11.23 28.35 -12.03
N PHE A 232 10.73 27.12 -12.11
CA PHE A 232 10.11 26.57 -13.33
C PHE A 232 8.61 26.40 -13.09
N LEU A 233 7.79 27.20 -13.77
CA LEU A 233 6.34 27.16 -13.58
C LEU A 233 5.75 25.96 -14.32
N ARG A 234 5.42 24.89 -13.59
CA ARG A 234 4.88 23.67 -14.18
C ARG A 234 3.36 23.69 -14.37
N LYS A 235 2.61 24.37 -13.49
CA LYS A 235 1.14 24.47 -13.53
C LYS A 235 0.70 25.65 -12.67
N GLY A 236 -0.33 26.38 -13.13
CA GLY A 236 -0.83 27.58 -12.47
C GLY A 236 -0.44 28.84 -13.22
N GLU A 237 -0.79 29.99 -12.66
CA GLU A 237 -0.50 31.31 -13.19
C GLU A 237 0.18 32.11 -12.09
N VAL A 238 1.21 32.87 -12.47
CA VAL A 238 1.90 33.80 -11.57
C VAL A 238 1.77 35.18 -12.17
N SER A 239 1.41 36.15 -11.32
CA SER A 239 1.26 37.53 -11.73
C SER A 239 2.22 38.45 -10.97
N ALA A 240 2.82 39.39 -11.68
CA ALA A 240 3.61 40.46 -11.08
C ALA A 240 2.71 41.66 -10.72
N ALA A 241 2.86 42.20 -9.50
CA ALA A 241 2.19 43.41 -9.03
C ALA A 241 3.22 44.43 -8.51
N ALA A 242 2.96 45.73 -8.72
CA ALA A 242 3.77 46.79 -8.12
C ALA A 242 3.45 46.94 -6.62
N ALA A 243 4.36 47.54 -5.85
CA ALA A 243 4.20 47.75 -4.40
C ALA A 243 3.03 48.70 -4.07
N ASP A 244 2.54 49.42 -5.08
CA ASP A 244 1.72 50.62 -5.02
C ASP A 244 0.23 50.32 -5.35
N GLY A 245 -0.08 49.10 -5.80
CA GLY A 245 -1.41 48.69 -6.24
C GLY A 245 -1.35 47.47 -7.16
N TRP A 246 -2.40 46.65 -7.13
CA TRP A 246 -2.55 45.38 -7.86
C TRP A 246 -2.69 45.55 -9.39
N GLU A 247 -1.92 46.44 -10.02
CA GLU A 247 -1.79 46.42 -11.47
C GLU A 247 -1.00 45.16 -11.86
N LEU A 248 -1.67 44.27 -12.60
CA LEU A 248 -1.11 43.02 -13.10
C LEU A 248 -0.23 43.36 -14.31
N PHE A 249 1.09 43.42 -14.11
CA PHE A 249 2.01 43.81 -15.18
C PHE A 249 2.35 42.68 -16.15
N HIS A 250 2.35 41.44 -15.65
CA HIS A 250 2.75 40.29 -16.47
C HIS A 250 2.18 39.00 -15.89
N LEU A 251 1.46 38.25 -16.73
CA LEU A 251 1.03 36.88 -16.45
C LEU A 251 2.10 35.92 -16.99
N VAL A 252 2.60 35.02 -16.14
CA VAL A 252 3.53 33.97 -16.57
C VAL A 252 2.76 32.68 -16.76
N ASP A 253 2.72 32.21 -18.02
CA ASP A 253 2.06 30.97 -18.41
C ASP A 253 2.88 29.71 -18.07
N GLN A 254 2.20 28.58 -18.09
CA GLN A 254 2.77 27.25 -17.90
C GLN A 254 4.00 27.00 -18.81
N GLY A 255 5.06 26.45 -18.23
CA GLY A 255 6.28 26.05 -18.93
C GLY A 255 7.35 27.14 -19.01
N ARG A 256 7.08 28.35 -18.49
CA ARG A 256 8.06 29.44 -18.43
C ARG A 256 8.91 29.41 -17.15
N THR A 257 10.08 30.04 -17.25
CA THR A 257 11.03 30.20 -16.16
C THR A 257 10.84 31.58 -15.52
N ILE A 258 11.01 31.67 -14.20
CA ILE A 258 10.92 32.90 -13.41
C ILE A 258 12.22 33.02 -12.62
N GLY A 259 12.78 34.23 -12.51
CA GLY A 259 14.05 34.46 -11.81
C GLY A 259 15.29 34.33 -12.69
N GLU A 260 15.18 34.56 -14.00
CA GLU A 260 16.34 34.46 -14.91
C GLU A 260 17.43 35.51 -14.63
N HIS A 261 17.08 36.61 -13.93
CA HIS A 261 18.02 37.65 -13.51
C HIS A 261 19.14 37.15 -12.58
N VAL A 262 18.97 35.98 -11.97
CA VAL A 262 19.99 35.31 -11.13
C VAL A 262 21.12 34.69 -11.95
N LEU A 263 20.90 34.48 -13.24
CA LEU A 263 21.87 33.87 -14.15
C LEU A 263 22.77 34.90 -14.84
N LEU A 264 22.53 36.20 -14.62
CA LEU A 264 23.26 37.34 -15.20
C LEU A 264 24.27 37.91 -14.20
#